data_AF-A0A7S0L3K9-F1
#
_entry.id   AF-A0A7S0L3K9-F1
#
_cell.length_a   1.000
_cell.length_b   1.000
_cell.length_c   1.000
_cell.angle_alpha   90.00
_cell.angle_beta   90.00
_cell.angle_gamma   90.00
#
_symmetry.space_group_name_H-M   'P 1'
#
loop_
_entity.id
_entity.type
_entity.pdbx_description
1 polymer ?
#
loop_
_entity_poly.entity_id
_entity_poly.type
_entity_poly.pdbx_seq_one_letter_code
_entity_poly.pdbx_strand_id
1 'polypeptide(L)'
;ASLSSIRKHLWSVCPKQPFFGGVLASALMTVTAFAVPYAQGKLFDEAIDAVHAHADVDVALREQLLPWLIIVAAMQLASWACEVTVGILFAVAAHTAITRLRTRMFRNLVQQDIAFYEAHASGELSSRLINDSGMLQNFAQFTSQELLQATVRLVGSLLAMYLTHPLLALLATLISPLNWFIVRRAGTISGHYGIVQQHTLAEANAAVVEVLGAMRTVHANTGEMREARRFMASLTHFLRVVIVTVHTQTFV
;
A
#
# COMPACT_ATOMS: atom_id res chain seq x y z
N ALA A 1 -5.67 24.11 9.91
CA ALA A 1 -4.22 24.27 9.68
C ALA A 1 -3.93 24.06 8.21
N SER A 2 -3.26 24.98 7.51
CA SER A 2 -3.02 24.83 6.07
C SER A 2 -2.07 23.67 5.78
N LEU A 3 -2.37 22.86 4.75
CA LEU A 3 -1.56 21.73 4.28
C LEU A 3 -0.08 22.10 4.08
N SER A 4 0.21 23.38 3.76
CA SER A 4 1.57 23.90 3.62
C SER A 4 2.37 23.92 4.92
N SER A 5 1.73 24.11 6.09
CA SER A 5 2.40 24.11 7.39
C SER A 5 2.81 22.71 7.82
N ILE A 6 1.91 21.74 7.62
CA ILE A 6 2.15 20.31 7.88
C ILE A 6 3.29 19.79 6.99
N ARG A 7 3.29 20.15 5.70
CA ARG A 7 4.36 19.80 4.76
C ARG A 7 5.74 20.30 5.21
N LYS A 8 5.84 21.57 5.63
CA LYS A 8 7.11 22.16 6.09
C LYS A 8 7.66 21.44 7.32
N HIS A 9 6.79 21.07 8.27
CA HIS A 9 7.19 20.35 9.47
C HIS A 9 7.64 18.92 9.17
N LEU A 10 6.89 18.17 8.36
CA LEU A 10 7.27 16.81 7.95
C LEU A 10 8.62 16.79 7.21
N TRP A 11 8.84 17.74 6.30
CA TRP A 11 10.10 17.85 5.55
C TRP A 11 11.32 18.16 6.43
N SER A 12 11.11 18.82 7.58
CA SER A 12 12.19 19.10 8.55
C SER A 12 12.64 17.87 9.35
N VAL A 13 11.82 16.82 9.36
CA VAL A 13 12.02 15.61 10.17
C VAL A 13 12.60 14.48 9.30
N CYS A 14 12.21 14.42 8.03
CA CYS A 14 12.68 13.42 7.08
C CYS A 14 14.21 13.47 6.88
N PRO A 15 14.91 12.33 6.98
CA PRO A 15 16.32 12.25 6.64
C PRO A 15 16.49 12.36 5.11
N LYS A 16 17.14 13.44 4.66
CA LYS A 16 17.29 13.74 3.23
C LYS A 16 18.11 12.67 2.48
N GLN A 17 19.20 12.18 3.07
CA GLN A 17 20.14 11.25 2.43
C GLN A 17 19.51 9.91 1.99
N PRO A 18 18.87 9.11 2.87
CA PRO A 18 18.25 7.84 2.46
C PRO A 18 17.02 8.04 1.58
N PHE A 19 16.27 9.15 1.74
CA PHE A 19 15.11 9.46 0.92
C PHE A 19 15.51 9.78 -0.53
N PHE A 20 16.47 10.70 -0.74
CA PHE A 20 16.95 11.01 -2.09
C PHE A 20 17.68 9.80 -2.72
N GLY A 21 18.40 9.00 -1.92
CA GLY A 21 18.97 7.73 -2.37
C GLY A 21 17.89 6.75 -2.85
N GLY A 22 16.79 6.62 -2.11
CA GLY A 22 15.64 5.79 -2.50
C GLY A 22 14.97 6.26 -3.78
N VAL A 23 14.82 7.57 -3.99
CA VAL A 23 14.27 8.14 -5.23
C VAL A 23 15.18 7.85 -6.43
N LEU A 24 16.49 8.05 -6.28
CA LEU A 24 17.47 7.75 -7.34
C LEU A 24 17.51 6.25 -7.66
N ALA A 25 17.51 5.40 -6.64
CA ALA A 25 17.43 3.95 -6.81
C ALA A 25 16.12 3.51 -7.47
N SER A 26 15.00 4.19 -7.20
CA SER A 26 13.71 3.93 -7.85
C SER A 26 13.73 4.27 -9.35
N ALA A 27 14.46 5.32 -9.74
CA ALA A 27 14.68 5.63 -11.15
C ALA A 27 15.52 4.55 -11.84
N LEU A 28 16.56 4.04 -11.19
CA LEU A 28 17.39 2.94 -11.71
C LEU A 28 16.59 1.63 -11.84
N MET A 29 15.75 1.31 -10.84
CA MET A 29 14.84 0.16 -10.85
C MET A 29 13.92 0.18 -12.07
N THR A 30 13.50 1.37 -12.48
CA THR A 30 12.59 1.54 -13.61
C THR A 30 13.25 1.12 -14.92
N VAL A 31 14.54 1.43 -15.09
CA VAL A 31 15.32 0.99 -16.27
C VAL A 31 15.45 -0.53 -16.29
N THR A 32 15.79 -1.16 -15.16
CA THR A 32 15.91 -2.62 -15.08
C THR A 32 14.57 -3.32 -15.28
N ALA A 33 13.48 -2.75 -14.75
CA ALA A 33 12.14 -3.28 -14.89
C ALA A 33 11.64 -3.29 -16.35
N PHE A 34 12.08 -2.36 -17.20
CA PHE A 34 11.77 -2.39 -18.64
C PHE A 34 12.73 -3.25 -19.46
N ALA A 35 13.97 -3.38 -18.99
CA ALA A 35 14.95 -4.19 -19.68
C ALA A 35 14.58 -5.69 -19.65
N VAL A 36 13.92 -6.16 -18.58
CA VAL A 36 13.42 -7.54 -18.47
C VAL A 36 12.42 -7.93 -19.56
N PRO A 37 11.27 -7.25 -19.75
CA PRO A 37 10.31 -7.60 -20.80
C PRO A 37 10.89 -7.43 -22.21
N TYR A 38 11.83 -6.50 -22.41
CA TYR A 38 12.56 -6.38 -23.67
C TYR A 38 13.43 -7.62 -23.95
N ALA A 39 14.21 -8.07 -22.96
CA ALA A 39 15.03 -9.28 -23.08
C ALA A 39 14.18 -10.54 -23.23
N GLN A 40 13.02 -10.60 -22.55
CA GLN A 40 12.04 -11.67 -22.75
C GLN A 40 11.48 -11.66 -24.18
N GLY A 41 11.17 -10.49 -24.74
CA GLY A 41 10.74 -10.36 -26.14
C GLY A 41 11.76 -10.95 -27.12
N LYS A 42 13.04 -10.62 -26.95
CA LYS A 42 14.12 -11.19 -27.78
C LYS A 42 14.28 -12.70 -27.64
N LEU A 43 14.20 -13.21 -26.41
CA LEU A 43 14.19 -14.64 -26.17
C LEU A 43 13.04 -15.34 -26.92
N PHE A 44 11.85 -14.73 -26.94
CA PHE A 44 10.72 -15.27 -27.70
C PHE A 44 10.94 -15.20 -29.21
N ASP A 45 11.48 -14.09 -29.73
CA ASP A 45 11.80 -13.94 -31.15
C ASP A 45 12.77 -15.03 -31.62
N GLU A 46 13.89 -15.25 -30.91
CA GLU A 46 14.86 -16.32 -31.24
C GLU A 46 14.27 -17.72 -31.09
N ALA A 47 13.39 -17.95 -30.10
CA ALA A 47 12.70 -19.22 -29.97
C ALA A 47 11.78 -19.49 -31.17
N ILE A 48 11.08 -18.46 -31.65
CA ILE A 48 10.20 -18.56 -32.81
C ILE A 48 11.02 -18.77 -34.09
N ASP A 49 12.13 -18.07 -34.27
CA ASP A 49 13.00 -18.20 -35.44
C ASP A 49 13.66 -19.59 -35.49
N ALA A 50 14.12 -20.12 -34.35
CA ALA A 50 14.66 -21.47 -34.26
C ALA A 50 13.64 -22.56 -34.65
N VAL A 51 12.38 -22.38 -34.26
CA VAL A 51 11.27 -23.28 -34.63
C VAL A 51 10.99 -23.19 -36.13
N HIS A 52 10.91 -21.99 -36.70
CA HIS A 52 10.68 -21.82 -38.13
C HIS A 52 11.82 -22.38 -38.99
N ALA A 53 13.07 -22.25 -38.52
CA ALA A 53 14.25 -22.77 -39.20
C ALA A 53 14.35 -24.31 -39.17
N HIS A 54 13.45 -25.01 -38.47
CA HIS A 54 13.54 -26.46 -38.22
C HIS A 54 14.92 -26.87 -37.67
N ALA A 55 15.53 -25.99 -36.88
CA ALA A 55 16.85 -26.22 -36.31
C ALA A 55 16.81 -27.38 -35.32
N ASP A 56 17.90 -28.13 -35.23
CA ASP A 56 18.05 -29.14 -34.18
C ASP A 56 17.86 -28.49 -32.81
N VAL A 57 16.90 -29.02 -32.05
CA VAL A 57 16.44 -28.44 -30.78
C VAL A 57 17.61 -28.26 -29.81
N ASP A 58 18.54 -29.23 -29.78
CA ASP A 58 19.69 -29.20 -28.88
C ASP A 58 20.71 -28.10 -29.25
N VAL A 59 20.89 -27.83 -30.54
CA VAL A 59 21.82 -26.81 -31.04
C VAL A 59 21.21 -25.42 -30.84
N ALA A 60 19.95 -25.24 -31.22
CA ALA A 60 19.23 -23.98 -31.02
C ALA A 60 19.09 -23.61 -29.53
N LEU A 61 18.79 -24.60 -28.68
CA LEU A 61 18.70 -24.39 -27.23
C LEU A 61 20.03 -23.91 -26.66
N ARG A 62 21.14 -24.54 -27.04
CA ARG A 62 22.45 -24.27 -26.44
C ARG A 62 23.10 -22.99 -26.96
N GLU A 63 23.00 -22.72 -28.26
CA GLU A 63 23.71 -21.60 -28.88
C GLU A 63 22.88 -20.31 -28.93
N GLN A 64 21.55 -20.41 -29.04
CA GLN A 64 20.67 -19.24 -29.17
C GLN A 64 19.88 -18.97 -27.90
N LEU A 65 19.20 -19.96 -27.33
CA LEU A 65 18.27 -19.72 -26.21
C LEU A 65 18.95 -19.62 -24.83
N LEU A 66 19.95 -20.47 -24.56
CA LEU A 66 20.66 -20.49 -23.29
C LEU A 66 21.29 -19.13 -22.88
N PRO A 67 21.99 -18.38 -23.75
CA PRO A 67 22.54 -17.08 -23.37
C PRO A 67 21.45 -16.07 -23.01
N TRP A 68 20.34 -16.02 -23.76
CA TRP A 68 19.22 -15.13 -23.45
C TRP A 68 18.48 -15.53 -22.16
N LEU A 69 18.34 -16.82 -21.89
CA LEU A 69 17.81 -17.30 -20.61
C LEU A 69 18.68 -16.86 -19.42
N ILE A 70 20.01 -16.94 -19.54
CA ILE A 70 20.94 -16.47 -18.52
C ILE A 70 20.84 -14.95 -18.33
N ILE A 71 20.75 -14.20 -19.43
CA ILE A 71 20.59 -12.73 -19.39
C ILE A 71 19.29 -12.36 -18.68
N VAL A 72 18.16 -12.95 -19.07
CA VAL A 72 16.85 -12.70 -18.43
C VAL A 72 16.90 -13.05 -16.93
N ALA A 73 17.48 -14.19 -16.57
CA ALA A 73 17.63 -14.61 -15.17
C ALA A 73 18.49 -13.62 -14.37
N ALA A 74 19.63 -13.19 -14.92
CA ALA A 74 20.50 -12.20 -14.28
C ALA A 74 19.81 -10.84 -14.11
N MET A 75 19.04 -10.40 -15.11
CA MET A 75 18.29 -9.14 -15.05
C MET A 75 17.13 -9.20 -14.05
N GLN A 76 16.47 -10.36 -13.91
CA GLN A 76 15.44 -10.57 -12.91
C GLN A 76 16.01 -10.52 -11.49
N LEU A 77 17.16 -11.16 -11.26
CA LEU A 77 17.88 -11.10 -9.99
C LEU A 77 18.34 -9.68 -9.66
N ALA A 78 18.88 -8.96 -10.64
CA ALA A 78 19.28 -7.57 -10.47
C ALA A 78 18.09 -6.65 -10.15
N SER A 79 16.95 -6.85 -10.82
CA SER A 79 15.72 -6.10 -10.56
C SER A 79 15.19 -6.36 -9.15
N TRP A 80 15.16 -7.62 -8.72
CA TRP A 80 14.76 -7.99 -7.36
C TRP A 80 15.67 -7.37 -6.30
N ALA A 81 17.00 -7.43 -6.49
CA ALA A 81 17.95 -6.82 -5.57
C ALA A 81 17.77 -5.29 -5.48
N CYS A 82 17.46 -4.63 -6.60
CA CYS A 82 17.17 -3.20 -6.64
C CYS A 82 15.88 -2.87 -5.86
N GLU A 83 14.82 -3.65 -6.05
CA GLU A 83 13.54 -3.47 -5.36
C GLU A 83 13.69 -3.62 -3.83
N VAL A 84 14.45 -4.64 -3.39
CA VAL A 84 14.79 -4.82 -1.97
C VAL A 84 15.58 -3.63 -1.43
N THR A 85 16.57 -3.14 -2.18
CA THR A 85 17.40 -1.99 -1.77
C THR A 85 16.56 -0.73 -1.62
N VAL A 86 15.67 -0.45 -2.57
CA VAL A 86 14.72 0.68 -2.48
C VAL A 86 13.85 0.54 -1.24
N GLY A 87 13.28 -0.64 -1.01
CA GLY A 87 12.44 -0.91 0.17
C GLY A 87 13.17 -0.65 1.49
N ILE A 88 14.42 -1.11 1.60
CA ILE A 88 15.25 -0.87 2.80
C ILE A 88 15.52 0.63 2.99
N LEU A 89 15.87 1.36 1.92
CA LEU A 89 16.15 2.81 2.01
C LEU A 89 14.91 3.61 2.47
N PHE A 90 13.73 3.30 1.94
CA PHE A 90 12.48 3.94 2.35
C PHE A 90 12.10 3.57 3.79
N ALA A 91 12.28 2.31 4.19
CA ALA A 91 12.06 1.87 5.57
C ALA A 91 12.98 2.61 6.55
N VAL A 92 14.29 2.67 6.28
CA VAL A 92 15.25 3.40 7.11
C VAL A 92 14.90 4.89 7.18
N ALA A 93 14.51 5.49 6.06
CA ALA A 93 14.09 6.89 6.04
C ALA A 93 12.84 7.14 6.90
N ALA A 94 11.82 6.28 6.80
CA ALA A 94 10.58 6.38 7.56
C ALA A 94 10.81 6.16 9.06
N HIS A 95 11.56 5.12 9.44
CA HIS A 95 11.91 4.82 10.84
C HIS A 95 12.71 5.95 11.50
N THR A 96 13.68 6.52 10.78
CA THR A 96 14.47 7.65 11.28
C THR A 96 13.61 8.90 11.44
N ALA A 97 12.73 9.18 10.47
CA ALA A 97 11.81 10.31 10.54
C ALA A 97 10.86 10.17 11.73
N ILE A 98 10.24 9.00 11.92
CA ILE A 98 9.29 8.82 13.02
C ILE A 98 9.96 8.85 14.38
N THR A 99 11.19 8.32 14.49
CA THR A 99 11.95 8.40 15.74
C THR A 99 12.19 9.85 16.12
N ARG A 100 12.65 10.68 15.18
CA ARG A 100 12.82 12.13 15.40
C ARG A 100 11.50 12.83 15.75
N LEU A 101 10.39 12.45 15.12
CA LEU A 101 9.07 12.99 15.42
C LEU A 101 8.66 12.67 16.86
N ARG A 102 8.73 11.39 17.26
CA ARG A 102 8.40 10.90 18.61
C ARG A 102 9.26 11.59 19.66
N THR A 103 10.57 11.75 19.43
CA THR A 103 11.45 12.48 20.36
C THR A 103 11.04 13.94 20.51
N ARG A 104 10.67 14.63 19.43
CA ARG A 104 10.19 16.03 19.49
C ARG A 104 8.85 16.14 20.19
N MET A 105 7.89 15.25 19.88
CA MET A 105 6.59 15.20 20.54
C MET A 105 6.72 14.96 22.03
N PHE A 106 7.53 13.97 22.42
CA PHE A 106 7.77 13.66 23.82
C PHE A 106 8.43 14.82 24.57
N ARG A 107 9.46 15.46 23.98
CA ARG A 107 10.09 16.64 24.57
C ARG A 107 9.07 17.78 24.78
N ASN A 108 8.21 18.03 23.80
CA ASN A 108 7.21 19.09 23.90
C ASN A 108 6.11 18.74 24.92
N LEU A 109 5.72 17.46 25.02
CA LEU A 109 4.78 16.99 26.04
C LEU A 109 5.33 17.29 27.44
N VAL A 110 6.55 16.85 27.75
CA VAL A 110 7.16 17.04 29.08
C VAL A 110 7.32 18.52 29.48
N GLN A 111 7.33 19.44 28.52
CA GLN A 111 7.41 20.89 28.76
C GLN A 111 6.04 21.59 28.89
N GLN A 112 4.91 20.87 28.75
CA GLN A 112 3.58 21.45 28.95
C GLN A 112 3.31 21.79 30.42
N ASP A 113 2.39 22.72 30.63
CA ASP A 113 1.93 23.16 31.93
C ASP A 113 0.99 22.14 32.61
N ILE A 114 0.81 22.27 33.93
CA ILE A 114 0.04 21.31 34.73
C ILE A 114 -1.44 21.29 34.28
N ALA A 115 -2.01 22.44 33.90
CA ALA A 115 -3.40 22.50 33.44
C ALA A 115 -3.64 21.67 32.17
N PHE A 116 -2.64 21.52 31.29
CA PHE A 116 -2.73 20.62 30.14
C PHE A 116 -2.90 19.15 30.57
N TYR A 117 -2.19 18.72 31.61
CA TYR A 117 -2.24 17.36 32.14
C TYR A 117 -3.49 17.07 32.97
N GLU A 118 -4.10 18.08 33.58
CA GLU A 118 -5.41 17.96 34.22
C GLU A 118 -6.52 17.79 33.17
N ALA A 119 -6.36 18.39 31.99
CA ALA A 119 -7.32 18.33 30.90
C ALA A 119 -7.23 17.05 30.04
N HIS A 120 -6.10 16.34 30.03
CA HIS A 120 -5.87 15.18 29.15
C HIS A 120 -5.37 13.96 29.92
N ALA A 121 -6.03 12.82 29.73
CA ALA A 121 -5.62 11.57 30.36
C ALA A 121 -4.26 11.08 29.82
N SER A 122 -3.39 10.61 30.72
CA SER A 122 -2.07 10.06 30.36
C SER A 122 -2.15 8.90 29.35
N GLY A 123 -3.20 8.08 29.44
CA GLY A 123 -3.47 7.01 28.48
C GLY A 123 -3.80 7.51 27.07
N GLU A 124 -4.52 8.64 26.96
CA GLU A 124 -4.80 9.28 25.66
C GLU A 124 -3.52 9.83 25.03
N LEU A 125 -2.71 10.55 25.81
CA LEU A 125 -1.43 11.12 25.34
C LEU A 125 -0.46 10.02 24.89
N SER A 126 -0.36 8.93 25.64
CA SER A 126 0.45 7.75 25.28
C SER A 126 -0.07 7.09 24.00
N SER A 127 -1.38 6.89 23.89
CA SER A 127 -2.01 6.32 22.69
C SER A 127 -1.72 7.17 21.45
N ARG A 128 -1.90 8.49 21.51
CA ARG A 128 -1.58 9.39 20.39
C ARG A 128 -0.09 9.35 20.04
N LEU A 129 0.79 9.35 21.05
CA LEU A 129 2.23 9.29 20.83
C LEU A 129 2.68 8.00 20.14
N ILE A 130 2.04 6.86 20.41
CA ILE A 130 2.44 5.55 19.85
C ILE A 130 1.64 5.20 18.59
N ASN A 131 0.32 5.26 18.66
CA ASN A 131 -0.59 4.81 17.60
C ASN A 131 -0.64 5.79 16.42
N ASP A 132 -0.86 7.09 16.67
CA ASP A 132 -0.95 8.07 15.57
C ASP A 132 0.39 8.21 14.84
N SER A 133 1.49 8.19 15.61
CA SER A 133 2.83 8.19 15.04
C SER A 133 3.14 6.87 14.30
N GLY A 134 2.59 5.73 14.74
CA GLY A 134 2.69 4.46 14.02
C GLY A 134 1.97 4.49 12.67
N MET A 135 0.78 5.09 12.61
CA MET A 135 0.08 5.28 11.34
C MET A 135 0.88 6.16 10.37
N LEU A 136 1.50 7.24 10.87
CA LEU A 136 2.40 8.08 10.07
C LEU A 136 3.64 7.33 9.58
N GLN A 137 4.19 6.43 10.39
CA GLN A 137 5.31 5.58 9.98
C GLN A 137 4.92 4.66 8.82
N ASN A 138 3.79 3.96 8.93
CA ASN A 138 3.31 3.08 7.88
C ASN A 138 3.04 3.83 6.57
N PHE A 139 2.42 5.01 6.66
CA PHE A 139 2.19 5.87 5.50
C PHE A 139 3.50 6.35 4.86
N ALA A 140 4.46 6.78 5.69
CA ALA A 140 5.76 7.25 5.20
C ALA A 140 6.58 6.12 4.58
N GLN A 141 6.48 4.88 5.08
CA GLN A 141 7.20 3.73 4.55
C GLN A 141 6.53 3.18 3.29
N PHE A 142 5.29 2.71 3.39
CA PHE A 142 4.65 1.94 2.32
C PHE A 142 3.98 2.84 1.30
N THR A 143 3.07 3.72 1.74
CA THR A 143 2.28 4.53 0.81
C THR A 143 3.14 5.49 -0.01
N SER A 144 4.15 6.11 0.62
CA SER A 144 5.04 7.03 -0.11
C SER A 144 5.91 6.31 -1.15
N GLN A 145 6.40 5.11 -0.81
CA GLN A 145 7.19 4.26 -1.70
C GLN A 145 6.32 3.76 -2.87
N GLU A 146 5.15 3.20 -2.58
CA GLU A 146 4.23 2.67 -3.59
C GLU A 146 3.77 3.75 -4.57
N LEU A 147 3.38 4.93 -4.08
CA LEU A 147 2.95 6.03 -4.95
C LEU A 147 4.07 6.50 -5.87
N LEU A 148 5.29 6.63 -5.35
CA LEU A 148 6.44 7.03 -6.17
C LEU A 148 6.73 5.96 -7.23
N GLN A 149 6.84 4.70 -6.81
CA GLN A 149 7.13 3.59 -7.73
C GLN A 149 6.04 3.43 -8.79
N ALA A 150 4.76 3.49 -8.40
CA ALA A 150 3.65 3.40 -9.34
C ALA A 150 3.68 4.54 -10.36
N THR A 151 3.99 5.76 -9.94
CA THR A 151 4.10 6.91 -10.85
C THR A 151 5.25 6.73 -11.83
N VAL A 152 6.44 6.36 -11.34
CA VAL A 152 7.62 6.18 -12.19
C VAL A 152 7.44 4.99 -13.14
N ARG A 153 6.88 3.86 -12.66
CA ARG A 153 6.55 2.69 -13.49
C ARG A 153 5.52 3.02 -14.57
N LEU A 154 4.47 3.78 -14.23
CA LEU A 154 3.42 4.18 -15.17
C LEU A 154 3.97 5.10 -16.26
N VAL A 155 4.71 6.15 -15.88
CA VAL A 155 5.29 7.08 -16.86
C VAL A 155 6.34 6.37 -17.73
N GLY A 156 7.19 5.56 -17.11
CA GLY A 156 8.22 4.81 -17.79
C GLY A 156 7.64 3.77 -18.78
N SER A 157 6.56 3.09 -18.39
CA SER A 157 5.97 2.03 -19.23
C SER A 157 5.28 2.62 -20.44
N LEU A 158 4.54 3.72 -20.25
CA LEU A 158 3.95 4.48 -21.34
C LEU A 158 5.05 4.95 -22.31
N LEU A 159 6.11 5.57 -21.79
CA LEU A 159 7.23 6.03 -22.65
C LEU A 159 7.85 4.87 -23.43
N ALA A 160 8.14 3.75 -22.77
CA ALA A 160 8.70 2.57 -23.41
C ALA A 160 7.78 2.01 -24.51
N MET A 161 6.47 1.87 -24.23
CA MET A 161 5.50 1.37 -25.21
C MET A 161 5.42 2.26 -26.45
N TYR A 162 5.36 3.59 -26.27
CA TYR A 162 5.28 4.53 -27.40
C TYR A 162 6.59 4.55 -28.22
N LEU A 163 7.74 4.32 -27.59
CA LEU A 163 9.02 4.23 -28.29
C LEU A 163 9.17 2.93 -29.09
N THR A 164 8.66 1.80 -28.58
CA THR A 164 8.78 0.51 -29.28
C THR A 164 7.75 0.35 -30.39
N HIS A 165 6.44 0.48 -30.08
CA HIS A 165 5.37 0.31 -31.07
C HIS A 165 4.20 1.28 -30.79
N PRO A 166 4.17 2.46 -31.42
CA PRO A 166 3.20 3.50 -31.10
C PRO A 166 1.74 3.11 -31.41
N LEU A 167 1.51 2.25 -32.41
CA LEU A 167 0.16 1.79 -32.77
C LEU A 167 -0.45 0.90 -31.68
N LEU A 168 0.33 -0.08 -31.18
CA LEU A 168 -0.10 -0.95 -30.07
C LEU A 168 -0.26 -0.15 -28.77
N ALA A 169 0.63 0.81 -28.51
CA ALA A 169 0.53 1.72 -27.38
C ALA A 169 -0.76 2.55 -27.42
N LEU A 170 -1.15 3.06 -28.60
CA LEU A 170 -2.37 3.84 -28.78
C LEU A 170 -3.62 2.99 -28.52
N LEU A 171 -3.66 1.75 -29.01
CA LEU A 171 -4.75 0.80 -28.71
C LEU A 171 -4.87 0.52 -27.20
N ALA A 172 -3.76 0.25 -26.51
CA ALA A 172 -3.75 0.02 -25.07
C ALA A 172 -4.20 1.26 -24.27
N THR A 173 -3.78 2.45 -24.73
CA THR A 173 -4.18 3.72 -24.10
C THR A 173 -5.68 3.99 -24.29
N LEU A 174 -6.26 3.56 -25.42
CA LEU A 174 -7.70 3.72 -25.70
C LEU A 174 -8.58 2.88 -24.77
N ILE A 175 -8.12 1.69 -24.36
CA ILE A 175 -8.84 0.78 -23.44
C ILE A 175 -8.68 1.23 -21.97
N SER A 176 -7.56 1.87 -21.62
CA SER A 176 -7.27 2.36 -20.28
C SER A 176 -8.36 3.22 -19.59
N PRO A 177 -9.03 4.19 -20.26
CA PRO A 177 -10.09 4.97 -19.62
C PRO A 177 -11.32 4.13 -19.23
N LEU A 178 -11.62 3.06 -19.98
CA LEU A 178 -12.69 2.12 -19.61
C LEU A 178 -12.34 1.41 -18.29
N ASN A 179 -11.10 0.91 -18.18
CA ASN A 179 -10.62 0.29 -16.95
C ASN A 179 -10.63 1.28 -15.78
N TRP A 180 -10.14 2.51 -15.99
CA TRP A 180 -10.18 3.55 -14.97
C TRP A 180 -11.60 3.86 -14.49
N PHE A 181 -12.58 3.87 -15.40
CA PHE A 181 -13.98 4.09 -15.03
C PHE A 181 -14.53 2.97 -14.16
N ILE A 182 -14.27 1.70 -14.52
CA ILE A 182 -14.69 0.53 -13.74
C ILE A 182 -14.09 0.57 -12.33
N VAL A 183 -12.76 0.73 -12.24
CA VAL A 183 -12.03 0.80 -10.95
C VAL A 183 -12.49 2.00 -10.12
N ARG A 184 -12.74 3.16 -10.74
CA ARG A 184 -13.24 4.34 -10.02
C ARG A 184 -14.62 4.09 -9.44
N ARG A 185 -15.55 3.52 -10.22
CA ARG A 185 -16.91 3.21 -9.77
C ARG A 185 -16.90 2.20 -8.63
N ALA A 186 -16.14 1.14 -8.80
CA ALA A 186 -15.87 0.17 -7.75
C ALA A 186 -15.36 0.82 -6.46
N GLY A 187 -14.30 1.64 -6.56
CA GLY A 187 -13.71 2.32 -5.40
C GLY A 187 -14.71 3.23 -4.68
N THR A 188 -15.59 3.93 -5.41
CA THR A 188 -16.65 4.73 -4.79
C THR A 188 -17.68 3.89 -4.04
N ILE A 189 -18.05 2.73 -4.59
CA ILE A 189 -19.00 1.80 -3.96
C ILE A 189 -18.37 1.17 -2.72
N SER A 190 -17.14 0.63 -2.83
CA SER A 190 -16.40 0.07 -1.71
C SER A 190 -16.17 1.10 -0.61
N GLY A 191 -15.89 2.36 -0.97
CA GLY A 191 -15.76 3.46 -0.01
C GLY A 191 -17.05 3.73 0.76
N HIS A 192 -18.20 3.75 0.07
CA HIS A 192 -19.50 3.91 0.71
C HIS A 192 -19.80 2.78 1.70
N TYR A 193 -19.66 1.52 1.26
CA TYR A 193 -19.89 0.39 2.16
C TYR A 193 -18.85 0.28 3.28
N GLY A 194 -17.62 0.77 3.08
CA GLY A 194 -16.63 0.88 4.14
C GLY A 194 -17.08 1.79 5.29
N ILE A 195 -17.74 2.91 4.97
CA ILE A 195 -18.34 3.79 5.99
C ILE A 195 -19.48 3.06 6.72
N VAL A 196 -20.34 2.35 6.00
CA VAL A 196 -21.46 1.58 6.60
C VAL A 196 -20.93 0.46 7.50
N GLN A 197 -19.87 -0.24 7.10
CA GLN A 197 -19.19 -1.25 7.93
C GLN A 197 -18.67 -0.65 9.23
N GLN A 198 -17.97 0.49 9.15
CA GLN A 198 -17.45 1.18 10.33
C GLN A 198 -18.57 1.63 11.27
N HIS A 199 -19.67 2.18 10.73
CA HIS A 199 -20.82 2.57 11.53
C HIS A 199 -21.45 1.38 12.26
N THR A 200 -21.68 0.28 11.55
CA THR A 200 -22.28 -0.93 12.12
C THR A 200 -21.39 -1.57 13.19
N LEU A 201 -20.07 -1.55 12.97
CA LEU A 201 -19.10 -2.02 13.96
C LEU A 201 -19.04 -1.11 15.20
N ALA A 202 -19.15 0.21 15.00
CA ALA A 202 -19.22 1.16 16.09
C ALA A 202 -20.47 0.97 16.97
N GLU A 203 -21.63 0.71 16.37
CA GLU A 203 -22.86 0.35 17.09
C GLU A 203 -22.70 -0.94 17.91
N ALA A 204 -22.09 -1.98 17.33
CA ALA A 204 -21.80 -3.22 18.05
C ALA A 204 -20.85 -2.99 19.23
N ASN A 205 -19.80 -2.18 19.04
CA ASN A 205 -18.88 -1.80 20.12
C ASN A 205 -19.56 -0.98 21.21
N ALA A 206 -20.44 -0.04 20.84
CA ALA A 206 -21.20 0.75 21.80
C ALA A 206 -22.09 -0.14 22.67
N ALA A 207 -22.75 -1.15 22.09
CA ALA A 207 -23.53 -2.13 22.84
C ALA A 207 -22.67 -2.94 23.83
N VAL A 208 -21.45 -3.31 23.45
CA VAL A 208 -20.50 -3.98 24.36
C VAL A 208 -20.14 -3.07 25.53
N VAL A 209 -19.80 -1.81 25.27
CA VAL A 209 -19.45 -0.84 26.32
C VAL A 209 -20.63 -0.61 27.26
N GLU A 210 -21.85 -0.49 26.74
CA GLU A 210 -23.10 -0.36 27.51
C GLU A 210 -23.30 -1.57 28.45
N VAL A 211 -23.28 -2.79 27.89
CA VAL A 211 -23.53 -4.02 28.64
C VAL A 211 -22.44 -4.26 29.69
N LEU A 212 -21.17 -4.11 29.32
CA LEU A 212 -20.05 -4.29 30.25
C LEU A 212 -20.04 -3.23 31.35
N GLY A 213 -20.38 -1.98 31.03
CA GLY A 213 -20.52 -0.91 32.01
C GLY A 213 -21.69 -1.13 32.98
N ALA A 214 -22.75 -1.82 32.53
CA ALA A 214 -23.96 -2.10 33.30
C ALA A 214 -24.08 -3.56 33.78
N MET A 215 -22.98 -4.33 33.88
CA MET A 215 -23.03 -5.77 34.17
C MET A 215 -23.80 -6.13 35.45
N ARG A 216 -23.74 -5.29 36.48
CA ARG A 216 -24.53 -5.51 37.71
C ARG A 216 -26.03 -5.50 37.43
N THR A 217 -26.50 -4.60 36.57
CA THR A 217 -27.90 -4.49 36.15
C THR A 217 -28.30 -5.67 35.26
N VAL A 218 -27.40 -6.13 34.40
CA VAL A 218 -27.64 -7.31 33.55
C VAL A 218 -27.83 -8.57 34.40
N HIS A 219 -26.94 -8.80 35.38
CA HIS A 219 -27.07 -9.93 36.32
C HIS A 219 -28.30 -9.81 37.21
N ALA A 220 -28.60 -8.61 37.73
CA ALA A 220 -29.77 -8.39 38.57
C ALA A 220 -31.09 -8.71 37.83
N ASN A 221 -31.13 -8.57 36.51
CA ASN A 221 -32.27 -8.90 35.67
C ASN A 221 -32.17 -10.28 34.99
N THR A 222 -31.14 -11.08 35.27
CA THR A 222 -30.88 -12.37 34.60
C THR A 222 -30.91 -12.24 33.06
N GLY A 223 -30.34 -11.11 32.57
CA GLY A 223 -30.43 -10.65 31.19
C GLY A 223 -29.29 -11.12 30.28
N GLU A 224 -28.39 -11.99 30.74
CA GLU A 224 -27.15 -12.35 30.04
C GLU A 224 -27.42 -12.94 28.64
N MET A 225 -28.35 -13.89 28.56
CA MET A 225 -28.75 -14.52 27.29
C MET A 225 -29.52 -13.57 26.36
N ARG A 226 -30.11 -12.50 26.89
CA ARG A 226 -30.77 -11.46 26.10
C ARG A 226 -29.73 -10.56 25.44
N GLU A 227 -28.77 -10.05 26.21
CA GLU A 227 -27.70 -9.20 25.68
C GLU A 227 -26.77 -9.96 24.74
N ALA A 228 -26.47 -11.24 25.01
CA ALA A 228 -25.73 -12.09 24.08
C ALA A 228 -26.43 -12.23 22.71
N ARG A 229 -27.76 -12.40 22.71
CA ARG A 229 -28.55 -12.46 21.47
C ARG A 229 -28.61 -11.11 20.76
N ARG A 230 -28.71 -9.99 21.50
CA ARG A 230 -28.66 -8.63 20.93
C ARG A 230 -27.32 -8.38 20.23
N PHE A 231 -26.20 -8.74 20.88
CA PHE A 231 -24.88 -8.62 20.27
C PHE A 231 -24.71 -9.50 19.02
N MET A 232 -25.20 -10.74 19.07
CA MET A 232 -25.21 -11.64 17.91
C MET A 232 -26.01 -11.05 16.73
N ALA A 233 -27.15 -10.41 16.99
CA ALA A 233 -27.93 -9.73 15.96
C ALA A 233 -27.15 -8.57 15.32
N SER A 234 -26.48 -7.73 16.13
CA SER A 234 -25.62 -6.65 15.63
C SER A 234 -24.46 -7.17 14.78
N LEU A 235 -23.80 -8.25 15.20
CA LEU A 235 -22.73 -8.88 14.41
C LEU A 235 -23.26 -9.52 13.13
N THR A 236 -24.47 -10.08 13.14
CA THR A 236 -25.09 -10.63 11.92
C THR A 236 -25.40 -9.52 10.92
N HIS A 237 -25.84 -8.36 11.40
CA HIS A 237 -26.03 -7.17 10.56
C HIS A 237 -24.69 -6.70 9.97
N PHE A 238 -23.65 -6.55 10.80
CA PHE A 238 -22.29 -6.23 10.34
C PHE A 238 -21.80 -7.23 9.28
N LEU A 239 -21.98 -8.53 9.50
CA LEU A 239 -21.57 -9.58 8.55
C LEU A 239 -22.27 -9.43 7.20
N ARG A 240 -23.57 -9.10 7.17
CA ARG A 240 -24.29 -8.84 5.91
C ARG A 240 -23.69 -7.67 5.13
N VAL A 241 -23.36 -6.58 5.83
CA VAL A 241 -22.69 -5.43 5.21
C VAL A 241 -21.33 -5.85 4.66
N VAL A 242 -20.56 -6.64 5.41
CA VAL A 242 -19.26 -7.17 4.96
C VAL A 242 -19.38 -8.03 3.71
N ILE A 243 -20.34 -8.95 3.66
CA ILE A 243 -20.56 -9.83 2.50
C ILE A 243 -20.88 -9.01 1.24
N VAL A 244 -21.73 -7.98 1.36
CA VAL A 244 -22.04 -7.08 0.24
C VAL A 244 -20.77 -6.37 -0.23
N THR A 245 -19.96 -5.83 0.69
CA THR A 245 -18.70 -5.18 0.33
C THR A 245 -17.74 -6.14 -0.37
N VAL A 246 -17.57 -7.37 0.13
CA VAL A 246 -16.68 -8.37 -0.47
C VAL A 246 -17.14 -8.71 -1.90
N HIS A 247 -18.44 -8.90 -2.11
CA HIS A 247 -18.98 -9.08 -3.45
C HIS A 247 -18.64 -7.88 -4.35
N THR A 248 -18.86 -6.66 -3.88
CA THR A 248 -18.53 -5.46 -4.67
C THR A 248 -17.04 -5.32 -4.98
N GLN A 249 -16.15 -5.83 -4.11
CA GLN A 249 -14.71 -5.83 -4.34
C GLN A 249 -14.24 -6.94 -5.27
N THR A 250 -14.90 -8.10 -5.26
CA THR A 250 -14.48 -9.26 -6.07
C THR A 250 -14.86 -9.10 -7.55
N PHE A 251 -15.92 -8.34 -7.84
CA PHE A 251 -16.35 -8.05 -9.21
C PHE A 251 -15.48 -7.01 -9.95
N VAL A 252 -14.41 -6.51 -9.33
CA VAL A 252 -13.61 -5.37 -9.77
C VAL A 252 -12.16 -5.80 -9.89
#